data_AF-A0A497RXB7-F1
#
_entry.id   AF-A0A497RXB7-F1
#
_cell.length_a   1.000
_cell.length_b   1.000
_cell.length_c   1.000
_cell.angle_alpha   90.00
_cell.angle_beta   90.00
_cell.angle_gamma   90.00
#
_symmetry.space_group_name_H-M   'P 1'
#
loop_
_entity.id
_entity.type
_entity.pdbx_description
1 polymer ?
#
loop_
_entity_poly.entity_id
_entity_poly.type
_entity_poly.pdbx_seq_one_letter_code
_entity_poly.pdbx_strand_id
1 'polypeptide(L)'
;KVIVSYHDFEKTPSKGEIKDIFERETKIGDIGKVAFKVNKPEDILAIYSALVEMRKRQVIGIPMGNPLARILSGIFGSSIIYSGNLAPGQLAAKDTKEMLKWMSTA
;
A
#
# COMPACT_ATOMS: atom_id res chain seq x y z
N LYS A 1 -3.40 -15.53 10.38
CA LYS A 1 -2.43 -14.43 10.30
C LYS A 1 -3.09 -13.14 10.77
N VAL A 2 -2.38 -12.30 11.50
CA VAL A 2 -2.81 -11.02 12.05
C VAL A 2 -2.28 -9.88 11.18
N ILE A 3 -3.16 -8.98 10.75
CA ILE A 3 -2.79 -7.73 10.10
C ILE A 3 -2.85 -6.64 11.16
N VAL A 4 -1.71 -5.97 11.40
CA VAL A 4 -1.65 -4.77 12.24
C VAL A 4 -1.64 -3.58 11.29
N SER A 5 -2.55 -2.63 11.48
CA SER A 5 -2.77 -1.57 10.50
C SER A 5 -2.83 -0.17 11.09
N TYR A 6 -2.27 0.77 10.35
CA TYR A 6 -2.28 2.20 10.61
C TYR A 6 -2.85 2.96 9.41
N HIS A 7 -3.66 3.98 9.68
CA HIS A 7 -4.32 4.79 8.67
C HIS A 7 -4.18 6.27 8.99
N ASP A 8 -3.83 7.07 7.99
CA ASP A 8 -3.95 8.53 8.04
C ASP A 8 -4.77 9.00 6.83
N PHE A 9 -5.95 9.55 7.11
CA PHE A 9 -6.89 10.01 6.10
C PHE A 9 -6.66 11.46 5.68
N GLU A 10 -5.65 12.14 6.24
CA GLU A 10 -5.37 13.54 5.97
C GLU A 10 -4.10 13.72 5.15
N LYS A 11 -3.04 12.96 5.48
CA LYS A 11 -1.71 13.16 4.91
C LYS A 11 -0.96 11.85 4.64
N THR A 12 0.16 12.00 3.94
CA THR A 12 1.20 10.98 3.81
C THR A 12 2.44 11.46 4.57
N PRO A 13 2.95 10.69 5.56
CA PRO A 13 4.17 11.06 6.28
C PRO A 13 5.42 10.80 5.43
N SER A 14 6.59 11.17 5.95
CA SER A 14 7.85 10.92 5.25
C SER A 14 8.13 9.42 5.11
N LYS A 15 8.96 9.04 4.13
CA LYS A 15 9.41 7.66 3.93
C LYS A 15 9.93 7.01 5.23
N GLY A 16 10.72 7.75 6.03
CA GLY A 16 11.30 7.26 7.28
C GLY A 16 10.22 6.90 8.29
N GLU A 17 9.25 7.79 8.49
CA GLU A 17 8.11 7.54 9.38
C GLU A 17 7.25 6.35 8.89
N ILE A 18 7.02 6.23 7.59
CA ILE A 18 6.27 5.09 7.02
C ILE A 18 6.99 3.77 7.33
N LYS A 19 8.32 3.74 7.18
CA LYS A 19 9.13 2.58 7.51
C LYS A 19 9.04 2.24 8.99
N ASP A 20 9.17 3.22 9.88
CA ASP A 20 9.10 3.01 11.32
C ASP A 20 7.74 2.44 11.74
N ILE A 21 6.66 2.91 11.11
CA ILE A 21 5.31 2.34 11.29
C ILE A 21 5.30 0.86 10.86
N PHE A 22 5.77 0.54 9.65
CA PHE A 22 5.82 -0.84 9.19
C PHE A 22 6.67 -1.75 10.11
N GLU A 23 7.82 -1.27 10.59
CA GLU A 23 8.66 -2.01 11.52
C GLU A 23 7.95 -2.30 12.83
N ARG A 24 7.22 -1.32 13.37
CA ARG A 24 6.41 -1.51 14.57
C ARG A 24 5.29 -2.53 14.33
N GLU A 25 4.55 -2.39 13.23
CA GLU A 25 3.43 -3.29 12.93
C GLU A 25 3.87 -4.73 12.70
N THR A 26 4.95 -4.94 11.95
CA THR A 26 5.50 -6.28 11.66
C THR A 26 6.21 -6.92 12.85
N LYS A 27 6.51 -6.17 13.91
CA LYS A 27 6.94 -6.74 15.22
C LYS A 27 5.75 -7.22 16.05
N ILE A 28 4.56 -6.66 15.84
CA ILE A 28 3.35 -6.96 16.62
C ILE A 28 2.53 -8.08 15.96
N GLY A 29 2.46 -8.12 14.63
CA GLY A 29 1.70 -9.14 13.89
C GLY A 29 2.39 -9.63 12.63
N ASP A 30 1.73 -10.56 11.94
CA ASP A 30 2.29 -11.25 10.78
C ASP A 30 2.48 -10.34 9.56
N ILE A 31 1.59 -9.33 9.41
CA ILE A 31 1.55 -8.43 8.26
C ILE A 31 1.37 -6.99 8.74
N GLY A 32 2.29 -6.11 8.37
CA GLY A 32 2.14 -4.66 8.57
C GLY A 32 1.33 -4.03 7.45
N LYS A 33 0.48 -3.06 7.77
CA LYS A 33 -0.39 -2.39 6.80
C LYS A 33 -0.46 -0.91 7.08
N VAL A 34 -0.09 -0.11 6.09
CA VAL A 34 -0.28 1.33 6.14
C VAL A 34 -1.18 1.82 5.02
N ALA A 35 -2.01 2.82 5.32
CA ALA A 35 -2.83 3.50 4.33
C ALA A 35 -2.77 5.02 4.56
N PHE A 36 -2.38 5.76 3.53
CA PHE A 36 -2.18 7.20 3.63
C PHE A 36 -2.89 7.93 2.50
N LYS A 37 -3.47 9.11 2.79
CA LYS A 37 -4.07 9.97 1.76
C LYS A 37 -2.98 10.59 0.91
N VAL A 38 -3.03 10.31 -0.40
CA VAL A 38 -2.16 10.94 -1.40
C VAL A 38 -2.72 12.31 -1.75
N ASN A 39 -1.92 13.34 -1.55
CA ASN A 39 -2.23 14.73 -1.93
C ASN A 39 -1.35 15.22 -3.09
N LYS A 40 -0.17 14.61 -3.29
CA LYS A 40 0.78 14.95 -4.36
C LYS A 40 1.60 13.73 -4.81
N PRO A 41 2.25 13.75 -6.01
CA PRO A 41 3.01 12.62 -6.52
C PRO A 41 4.14 12.13 -5.59
N GLU A 42 4.76 13.03 -4.83
CA GLU A 42 5.84 12.71 -3.89
C GLU A 42 5.36 11.78 -2.76
N ASP A 43 4.07 11.85 -2.41
CA ASP A 43 3.47 10.98 -1.40
C ASP A 43 3.49 9.51 -1.88
N ILE A 44 3.18 9.29 -3.16
CA ILE A 44 3.25 7.96 -3.77
C ILE A 44 4.69 7.44 -3.72
N LEU A 45 5.67 8.30 -4.05
CA LEU A 45 7.09 7.95 -4.01
C LEU A 45 7.56 7.60 -2.60
N ALA A 46 7.08 8.32 -1.58
CA ALA A 46 7.39 8.03 -0.18
C ALA A 46 6.88 6.64 0.23
N ILE A 47 5.62 6.32 -0.10
CA ILE A 47 5.01 5.01 0.18
C ILE A 47 5.76 3.89 -0.54
N TYR A 48 6.04 4.06 -1.84
CA TYR A 48 6.74 3.04 -2.63
C TYR A 48 8.17 2.82 -2.15
N SER A 49 8.88 3.89 -1.82
CA SER A 49 10.24 3.79 -1.30
C SER A 49 10.28 3.02 0.02
N ALA A 50 9.29 3.23 0.89
CA ALA A 50 9.17 2.47 2.12
C ALA A 50 8.79 1.00 1.87
N LEU A 51 7.87 0.72 0.94
CA LEU A 51 7.53 -0.64 0.51
C LEU A 51 8.76 -1.41 0.01
N VAL A 52 9.57 -0.79 -0.85
CA VAL A 52 10.79 -1.41 -1.38
C VAL A 52 11.77 -1.75 -0.27
N GLU A 53 11.98 -0.88 0.72
CA GLU A 53 12.83 -1.19 1.87
C GLU A 53 12.27 -2.33 2.73
N MET A 54 10.95 -2.38 2.88
CA MET A 54 10.26 -3.34 3.73
C MET A 54 9.91 -4.67 3.05
N ARG A 55 10.19 -4.84 1.75
CA ARG A 55 9.80 -5.99 0.91
C ARG A 55 10.23 -7.38 1.41
N LYS A 56 11.21 -7.45 2.33
CA LYS A 56 11.62 -8.72 2.98
C LYS A 56 10.65 -9.17 4.08
N ARG A 57 9.72 -8.31 4.49
CA ARG A 57 8.62 -8.60 5.43
C ARG A 57 7.29 -8.61 4.68
N GLN A 58 6.26 -9.24 5.26
CA GLN A 58 4.91 -9.12 4.70
C GLN A 58 4.35 -7.74 5.05
N VAL A 59 4.23 -6.87 4.06
CA VAL A 59 3.69 -5.52 4.22
C VAL A 59 2.60 -5.21 3.19
N ILE A 60 1.72 -4.28 3.53
CA ILE A 60 0.67 -3.76 2.67
C ILE A 60 0.77 -2.23 2.69
N GLY A 61 1.00 -1.62 1.54
CA GLY A 61 1.03 -0.16 1.40
C GLY A 61 -0.12 0.29 0.52
N ILE A 62 -0.90 1.27 1.00
CA ILE A 62 -2.08 1.77 0.30
C ILE A 62 -1.97 3.28 0.08
N PRO A 63 -1.68 3.72 -1.16
CA PRO A 63 -1.84 5.10 -1.58
C PRO A 63 -3.34 5.41 -1.75
N MET A 64 -4.01 5.90 -0.71
CA MET A 64 -5.45 6.17 -0.74
C MET A 64 -5.78 7.33 -1.68
N GLY A 65 -6.92 7.22 -2.38
CA GLY A 65 -7.38 8.22 -3.33
C GLY A 65 -6.79 8.08 -4.74
N ASN A 66 -5.79 7.22 -4.96
CA ASN A 66 -5.20 7.00 -6.28
C ASN A 66 -5.33 5.53 -6.73
N PRO A 67 -6.28 5.21 -7.64
CA PRO A 67 -6.51 3.84 -8.12
C PRO A 67 -5.30 3.18 -8.77
N LEU A 68 -4.59 3.90 -9.65
CA LEU A 68 -3.44 3.34 -10.36
C LEU A 68 -2.29 3.07 -9.39
N ALA A 69 -2.01 4.00 -8.47
CA ALA A 69 -0.95 3.82 -7.50
C ALA A 69 -1.22 2.64 -6.55
N ARG A 70 -2.49 2.46 -6.16
CA ARG A 70 -2.92 1.29 -5.39
C ARG A 70 -2.58 -0.02 -6.09
N ILE A 71 -2.82 -0.13 -7.40
CA ILE A 71 -2.50 -1.34 -8.16
C ILE A 71 -0.98 -1.53 -8.29
N LEU A 72 -0.27 -0.46 -8.67
CA LEU A 72 1.18 -0.48 -8.86
C LEU A 72 1.96 -0.81 -7.58
N SER A 73 1.38 -0.57 -6.39
CA SER A 73 1.97 -0.93 -5.09
C SER A 73 2.41 -2.40 -5.01
N GLY A 74 1.78 -3.30 -5.78
CA GLY A 74 2.19 -4.71 -5.86
C GLY A 74 3.62 -4.91 -6.39
N ILE A 75 4.05 -4.11 -7.38
CA ILE A 75 5.41 -4.16 -7.93
C ILE A 75 6.44 -3.77 -6.87
N PHE A 76 6.08 -2.82 -6.00
CA PHE A 76 6.99 -2.27 -4.99
C PHE A 76 7.03 -3.08 -3.70
N GLY A 77 6.27 -4.18 -3.59
CA GLY A 77 6.32 -5.10 -2.46
C GLY A 77 5.07 -5.14 -1.57
N SER A 78 3.98 -4.46 -1.95
CA SER A 78 2.71 -4.63 -1.24
C SER A 78 2.12 -6.02 -1.51
N SER A 79 1.94 -6.80 -0.45
CA SER A 79 1.50 -8.21 -0.54
C SER A 79 0.02 -8.40 -0.85
N ILE A 80 -0.82 -7.40 -0.60
CA ILE A 80 -2.27 -7.44 -0.81
C ILE A 80 -2.73 -6.13 -1.46
N ILE A 81 -3.63 -6.25 -2.45
CA ILE A 81 -4.27 -5.12 -3.14
C ILE A 81 -5.78 -5.16 -2.85
N TYR A 82 -6.30 -4.10 -2.25
CA TYR A 82 -7.72 -3.98 -1.88
C TYR A 82 -8.55 -3.39 -3.02
N SER A 83 -9.65 -4.03 -3.38
CA SER A 83 -10.63 -3.58 -4.39
C SER A 83 -12.02 -3.39 -3.78
N GLY A 84 -12.95 -2.78 -4.50
CA GLY A 84 -14.32 -2.50 -4.06
C GLY A 84 -14.67 -1.01 -4.06
N ASN A 85 -15.54 -0.60 -3.14
CA ASN A 85 -16.05 0.78 -3.00
C ASN A 85 -16.06 1.26 -1.53
N LEU A 86 -15.29 0.62 -0.66
CA LEU A 86 -15.24 0.90 0.79
C LEU A 86 -14.27 2.04 1.14
N ALA A 87 -13.33 2.37 0.26
CA ALA A 87 -12.35 3.43 0.47
C ALA A 87 -12.05 4.21 -0.82
N PRO A 88 -11.67 5.49 -0.73
CA PRO A 88 -11.34 6.30 -1.90
C PRO A 88 -10.26 5.67 -2.80
N GLY A 89 -10.52 5.70 -4.10
CA GLY A 89 -9.61 5.20 -5.12
C GLY A 89 -9.51 3.68 -5.18
N GLN A 90 -10.53 2.93 -4.76
CA GLN A 90 -10.64 1.50 -5.07
C GLN A 90 -11.27 1.29 -6.45
N LEU A 91 -10.75 0.31 -7.18
CA LEU A 91 -11.36 -0.19 -8.42
C LEU A 91 -12.25 -1.39 -8.10
N ALA A 92 -13.19 -1.72 -9.00
CA ALA A 92 -13.95 -2.96 -8.87
C ALA A 92 -13.02 -4.18 -8.85
N ALA A 93 -13.44 -5.25 -8.19
CA ALA A 93 -12.63 -6.45 -8.03
C ALA A 93 -12.27 -7.10 -9.38
N LYS A 94 -13.19 -7.05 -10.35
CA LYS A 94 -12.96 -7.54 -11.72
C LYS A 94 -11.82 -6.77 -12.40
N ASP A 95 -11.92 -5.45 -12.44
CA ASP A 95 -10.92 -4.58 -13.10
C ASP A 95 -9.55 -4.71 -12.41
N THR A 96 -9.53 -4.73 -11.07
CA THR A 96 -8.31 -4.95 -10.29
C THR A 96 -7.64 -6.27 -10.68
N LYS A 97 -8.42 -7.35 -10.80
CA LYS A 97 -7.91 -8.68 -11.18
C LYS A 97 -7.36 -8.69 -12.60
N GLU A 98 -8.02 -8.02 -13.54
CA GLU A 98 -7.55 -7.91 -14.93
C GLU A 98 -6.24 -7.14 -15.01
N MET A 99 -6.11 -6.02 -14.30
CA MET A 99 -4.87 -5.24 -14.25
C MET A 99 -3.71 -6.03 -13.64
N LEU A 100 -3.94 -6.72 -12.51
CA LEU A 100 -2.90 -7.55 -11.89
C LEU A 100 -2.46 -8.70 -12.80
N LYS A 101 -3.41 -9.30 -13.54
CA LYS A 101 -3.09 -10.33 -14.54
C LYS A 101 -2.18 -9.75 -15.62
N TRP A 102 -2.52 -8.58 -16.16
CA TRP A 102 -1.69 -7.92 -17.18
C TRP A 102 -0.27 -7.62 -16.67
N MET A 103 -0.15 -7.10 -15.45
CA MET A 103 1.15 -6.80 -14.83
C MET A 103 2.00 -8.05 -14.57
N SER A 104 1.39 -9.22 -14.34
CA SER A 104 2.13 -10.47 -14.14
C SER A 104 2.68 -11.08 -15.43
N THR A 105 2.23 -10.58 -16.58
CA THR A 105 2.59 -11.10 -17.92
C THR A 105 3.43 -10.13 -18.75
N ALA A 106 3.60 -8.89 -18.28
CA ALA A 106 4.43 -7.85 -18.89
C ALA A 106 5.85 -7.90 -18.31
#